data_AF-A0A7J3F9A0-F1
#
_entry.id   AF-A0A7J3F9A0-F1
#
_cell.length_a   1.000
_cell.length_b   1.000
_cell.length_c   1.000
_cell.angle_alpha   90.00
_cell.angle_beta   90.00
_cell.angle_gamma   90.00
#
_symmetry.space_group_name_H-M   'P 1'
#
loop_
_entity.id
_entity.type
_entity.pdbx_description
1 polymer ?
#
loop_
_entity_poly.entity_id
_entity_poly.type
_entity_poly.pdbx_seq_one_letter_code
_entity_poly.pdbx_strand_id
1 'polypeptide(L)'
;MNNRSKTIILGCVFVFLLASAYFENTLFLGYIKDIFANPPFAVFMIFINNIIAVSLIIIGMSFYAEFVPAFLPKRKVDYIVLDHPRIFAVIFTIIILVISIMRVYLHLYGRIVVNLVEIIMLISLPHGIVEAYGIYKAINVTLARNLTNKVLAEIYLIFLLAAILEVGFLQVLKFYAA
;
A
#
# COMPACT_ATOMS: atom_id res chain seq x y z
N MET A 1 -6.86 -20.83 20.47
CA MET A 1 -6.43 -21.17 19.09
C MET A 1 -4.95 -21.51 19.12
N ASN A 2 -4.52 -22.64 18.54
CA ASN A 2 -3.10 -23.01 18.52
C ASN A 2 -2.31 -22.03 17.62
N ASN A 3 -1.09 -21.62 18.00
CA ASN A 3 -0.26 -20.68 17.23
C ASN A 3 -0.06 -21.13 15.77
N ARG A 4 0.03 -22.44 15.54
CA ARG A 4 0.12 -23.00 14.18
C ARG A 4 -1.15 -22.76 13.37
N SER A 5 -2.33 -23.00 13.94
CA SER A 5 -3.62 -22.78 13.27
C SER A 5 -3.82 -21.30 12.94
N LYS A 6 -3.41 -20.39 13.82
CA LYS A 6 -3.47 -18.93 13.58
C LYS A 6 -2.55 -18.50 12.43
N THR A 7 -1.33 -19.02 12.39
CA THR A 7 -0.38 -18.75 11.29
C THR A 7 -0.91 -19.26 9.94
N ILE A 8 -1.52 -20.45 9.92
CA ILE A 8 -2.14 -21.00 8.70
C ILE A 8 -3.30 -20.14 8.22
N ILE A 9 -4.19 -19.70 9.13
CA ILE A 9 -5.31 -18.82 8.78
C ILE A 9 -4.80 -17.50 8.19
N LEU A 10 -3.81 -16.87 8.83
CA LEU A 10 -3.20 -15.64 8.32
C LEU A 10 -2.60 -15.83 6.93
N GLY A 11 -1.91 -16.95 6.69
CA GLY A 11 -1.39 -17.30 5.36
C GLY A 11 -2.50 -17.46 4.31
N CYS A 12 -3.59 -18.17 4.64
CA CYS A 12 -4.73 -18.32 3.73
C CYS A 12 -5.39 -16.97 3.40
N VAL A 13 -5.60 -16.12 4.40
CA VAL A 13 -6.16 -14.78 4.21
C VAL A 13 -5.22 -13.92 3.36
N PHE A 14 -3.91 -14.02 3.58
CA PHE A 14 -2.91 -13.33 2.77
C PHE A 14 -2.99 -13.73 1.29
N VAL A 15 -3.06 -15.03 0.99
CA VAL A 15 -3.18 -15.52 -0.39
C VAL A 15 -4.50 -15.09 -1.02
N PHE A 16 -5.60 -15.13 -0.28
CA PHE A 16 -6.89 -14.65 -0.75
C PHE A 16 -6.85 -13.15 -1.12
N LEU A 17 -6.28 -12.31 -0.25
CA LEU A 17 -6.12 -10.89 -0.54
C LEU A 17 -5.18 -10.64 -1.70
N LEU A 18 -4.11 -11.44 -1.84
CA LEU A 18 -3.19 -11.34 -2.97
C LEU A 18 -3.90 -11.63 -4.30
N ALA A 19 -4.75 -12.66 -4.34
CA ALA A 19 -5.58 -12.96 -5.50
C ALA A 19 -6.59 -11.83 -5.79
N SER A 20 -7.20 -11.27 -4.74
CA SER A 20 -8.10 -10.12 -4.87
C SER A 20 -7.40 -8.89 -5.45
N ALA A 21 -6.20 -8.57 -4.95
CA ALA A 21 -5.39 -7.45 -5.44
C ALA A 21 -4.99 -7.63 -6.91
N TYR A 22 -4.67 -8.85 -7.33
CA TYR A 22 -4.38 -9.14 -8.73
C TYR A 22 -5.59 -8.89 -9.64
N PHE A 23 -6.76 -9.37 -9.24
CA PHE A 23 -7.99 -9.19 -10.02
C PHE A 23 -8.37 -7.71 -10.10
N GLU A 24 -8.33 -7.01 -8.97
CA GLU A 24 -8.66 -5.59 -8.91
C GLU A 24 -7.68 -4.74 -9.73
N ASN A 25 -6.37 -4.96 -9.61
CA ASN A 25 -5.38 -4.26 -10.42
C ASN A 25 -5.58 -4.50 -11.93
N THR A 26 -6.02 -5.70 -12.32
CA THR A 26 -6.35 -6.00 -13.73
C THR A 26 -7.59 -5.23 -14.21
N LEU A 27 -8.64 -5.16 -13.39
CA LEU A 27 -9.83 -4.36 -13.68
C LEU A 27 -9.52 -2.87 -13.74
N PHE A 28 -8.74 -2.36 -12.77
CA PHE A 28 -8.37 -0.95 -12.70
C PHE A 28 -7.64 -0.52 -13.97
N LEU A 29 -6.65 -1.31 -14.42
CA LEU A 29 -5.92 -1.05 -15.67
C LEU A 29 -6.81 -1.13 -16.92
N GLY A 30 -7.82 -2.01 -16.93
CA GLY A 30 -8.76 -2.15 -18.05
C GLY A 30 -9.71 -0.96 -18.24
N TYR A 31 -10.10 -0.30 -17.15
CA TYR A 31 -11.14 0.76 -17.15
C TYR A 31 -10.61 2.17 -16.81
N ILE A 32 -9.29 2.39 -16.78
CA ILE A 32 -8.66 3.67 -16.38
C ILE A 32 -9.38 4.89 -17.00
N LYS A 33 -9.60 4.89 -18.32
CA LYS A 33 -10.17 6.05 -19.03
C LYS A 33 -11.57 6.39 -18.56
N ASP A 34 -12.40 5.37 -18.32
CA ASP A 34 -13.80 5.55 -17.92
C ASP A 34 -13.91 5.89 -16.43
N ILE A 35 -13.03 5.34 -15.60
CA ILE A 35 -12.96 5.63 -14.15
C ILE A 35 -12.70 7.11 -13.93
N PHE A 36 -11.70 7.69 -14.62
CA PHE A 36 -11.36 9.10 -14.47
C PHE A 36 -12.33 10.07 -15.18
N ALA A 37 -13.38 9.58 -15.84
CA ALA A 37 -14.46 10.41 -16.35
C ALA A 37 -15.45 10.81 -15.23
N ASN A 38 -15.54 10.03 -14.15
CA ASN A 38 -16.39 10.30 -13.00
C ASN A 38 -15.53 10.45 -11.72
N PRO A 39 -15.16 11.68 -11.31
CA PRO A 39 -14.23 11.89 -10.20
C PRO A 39 -14.61 11.21 -8.87
N PRO A 40 -15.87 11.28 -8.38
CA PRO A 40 -16.29 10.52 -7.19
C PRO A 40 -16.05 9.01 -7.30
N PHE A 41 -16.34 8.43 -8.47
CA PHE A 41 -16.10 7.01 -8.72
C PHE A 41 -14.59 6.67 -8.77
N ALA A 42 -13.78 7.56 -9.34
CA ALA A 42 -12.32 7.43 -9.30
C ALA A 42 -11.76 7.40 -7.88
N VAL A 43 -12.24 8.30 -7.00
CA VAL A 43 -11.81 8.32 -5.59
C VAL A 43 -12.15 7.00 -4.92
N PHE A 44 -13.37 6.47 -5.15
CA PHE A 44 -13.80 5.21 -4.58
C PHE A 44 -12.93 4.03 -5.06
N MET A 45 -12.66 3.94 -6.37
CA MET A 45 -11.84 2.86 -6.93
C MET A 45 -10.40 2.90 -6.42
N ILE A 46 -9.76 4.08 -6.41
CA ILE A 46 -8.41 4.25 -5.85
C ILE A 46 -8.39 3.90 -4.35
N PHE A 47 -9.41 4.32 -3.61
CA PHE A 47 -9.52 4.01 -2.20
C PHE A 47 -9.62 2.50 -1.92
N ILE A 48 -10.40 1.76 -2.71
CA ILE A 48 -10.48 0.30 -2.60
C ILE A 48 -9.13 -0.35 -2.88
N ASN A 49 -8.43 0.05 -3.95
CA ASN A 49 -7.09 -0.44 -4.26
C ASN A 49 -6.10 -0.23 -3.11
N ASN A 50 -6.13 0.97 -2.56
CA ASN A 50 -5.28 1.37 -1.44
C ASN A 50 -5.61 0.59 -0.16
N ILE A 51 -6.89 0.34 0.14
CA ILE A 51 -7.31 -0.49 1.28
C ILE A 51 -6.81 -1.93 1.11
N ILE A 52 -6.94 -2.49 -0.09
CA ILE A 52 -6.50 -3.86 -0.37
C ILE A 52 -4.98 -3.96 -0.18
N ALA A 53 -4.23 -3.00 -0.73
CA ALA A 53 -2.77 -2.94 -0.60
C ALA A 53 -2.32 -2.83 0.87
N VAL A 54 -2.89 -1.90 1.64
CA VAL A 54 -2.51 -1.77 3.07
C VAL A 54 -2.97 -2.96 3.91
N SER A 55 -4.11 -3.58 3.58
CA SER A 55 -4.56 -4.80 4.25
C SER A 55 -3.60 -5.96 4.02
N LEU A 56 -3.08 -6.10 2.79
CA LEU A 56 -2.01 -7.04 2.45
C LEU A 56 -0.75 -6.79 3.27
N ILE A 57 -0.35 -5.53 3.44
CA ILE A 57 0.81 -5.16 4.27
C ILE A 57 0.56 -5.55 5.73
N ILE A 58 -0.59 -5.19 6.30
CA ILE A 58 -0.93 -5.50 7.69
C ILE A 58 -0.96 -7.02 7.92
N ILE A 59 -1.61 -7.78 7.04
CA ILE A 59 -1.72 -9.23 7.20
C ILE A 59 -0.39 -9.91 6.95
N GLY A 60 0.40 -9.45 5.98
CA GLY A 60 1.77 -9.94 5.75
C GLY A 60 2.68 -9.71 6.95
N MET A 61 2.65 -8.52 7.55
CA MET A 61 3.44 -8.20 8.74
C MET A 61 2.95 -8.97 9.98
N SER A 62 1.63 -9.17 10.10
CA SER A 62 1.03 -9.99 11.17
C SER A 62 1.41 -11.46 11.03
N PHE A 63 1.36 -11.99 9.80
CA PHE A 63 1.82 -13.34 9.47
C PHE A 63 3.30 -13.50 9.85
N TYR A 64 4.15 -12.57 9.43
CA TYR A 64 5.57 -12.58 9.79
C TYR A 64 5.78 -12.56 11.31
N ALA A 65 5.09 -11.68 12.03
CA ALA A 65 5.20 -11.53 13.48
C ALA A 65 4.74 -12.75 14.29
N GLU A 66 3.93 -13.62 13.69
CA GLU A 66 3.52 -14.90 14.28
C GLU A 66 4.35 -16.08 13.79
N PHE A 67 4.75 -16.07 12.52
CA PHE A 67 5.56 -17.12 11.92
C PHE A 67 6.93 -17.23 12.58
N VAL A 68 7.62 -16.10 12.78
CA VAL A 68 8.96 -16.05 13.41
C VAL A 68 8.98 -16.76 14.77
N PRO A 69 8.16 -16.39 15.77
CA PRO A 69 8.19 -17.06 17.06
C PRO A 69 7.58 -18.47 17.06
N ALA A 70 6.76 -18.84 16.07
CA ALA A 70 6.11 -20.14 16.01
C ALA A 70 6.97 -21.23 15.34
N PHE A 71 7.85 -20.85 14.41
CA PHE A 71 8.59 -21.80 13.56
C PHE A 71 10.11 -21.65 13.62
N LEU A 72 10.66 -20.48 13.98
CA LEU A 72 12.11 -20.30 14.06
C LEU A 72 12.63 -20.61 15.48
N PRO A 73 13.84 -21.19 15.59
CA PRO A 73 14.50 -21.35 16.88
C PRO A 73 14.75 -19.99 17.55
N LYS A 74 14.76 -19.94 18.88
CA LYS A 74 14.97 -18.70 19.67
C LYS A 74 16.40 -18.13 19.57
N ARG A 75 16.87 -17.79 18.37
CA ARG A 75 18.16 -17.15 18.14
C ARG A 75 17.96 -15.64 18.07
N LYS A 76 18.84 -14.87 18.70
CA LYS A 76 18.76 -13.39 18.76
C LYS A 76 18.63 -12.73 17.37
N VAL A 77 19.17 -13.36 16.32
CA VAL A 77 19.15 -12.85 14.94
C VAL A 77 17.74 -12.88 14.33
N ASP A 78 16.93 -13.89 14.67
CA ASP A 78 15.62 -14.11 14.06
C ASP A 78 14.55 -13.14 14.58
N TYR A 79 14.82 -12.47 15.71
CA TYR A 79 13.90 -11.53 16.38
C TYR A 79 14.23 -10.06 16.12
N ILE A 80 15.34 -9.74 15.43
CA ILE A 80 15.80 -8.36 15.20
C ILE A 80 14.71 -7.49 14.57
N VAL A 81 13.91 -8.06 13.67
CA VAL A 81 12.79 -7.35 13.00
C VAL A 81 11.68 -6.99 13.97
N LEU A 82 11.40 -7.87 14.93
CA LEU A 82 10.37 -7.67 15.95
C LEU A 82 10.86 -6.77 17.08
N ASP A 83 12.16 -6.75 17.36
CA ASP A 83 12.77 -5.92 18.39
C ASP A 83 12.92 -4.45 17.94
N HIS A 84 13.01 -4.19 16.63
CA HIS A 84 13.19 -2.85 16.06
C HIS A 84 12.14 -2.46 14.99
N PRO A 85 10.84 -2.52 15.30
CA PRO A 85 9.75 -2.35 14.32
C PRO A 85 9.82 -1.01 13.56
N ARG A 86 10.32 0.05 14.21
CA ARG A 86 10.41 1.39 13.63
C ARG A 86 11.40 1.47 12.46
N ILE A 87 12.57 0.85 12.60
CA ILE A 87 13.62 0.88 11.57
C ILE A 87 13.15 0.09 10.36
N PHE A 88 12.57 -1.10 10.59
CA PHE A 88 12.04 -1.92 9.51
C PHE A 88 10.86 -1.25 8.81
N ALA A 89 9.96 -0.60 9.54
CA ALA A 89 8.88 0.16 8.92
C ALA A 89 9.41 1.24 7.96
N VAL A 90 10.45 2.00 8.34
CA VAL A 90 11.08 2.97 7.44
C VAL A 90 11.67 2.29 6.20
N ILE A 91 12.46 1.23 6.38
CA ILE A 91 13.10 0.52 5.27
C ILE A 91 12.05 -0.05 4.30
N PHE A 92 11.02 -0.73 4.81
CA PHE A 92 9.97 -1.30 3.97
C PHE A 92 9.15 -0.22 3.27
N THR A 93 8.84 0.90 3.92
CA THR A 93 8.19 2.03 3.25
C THR A 93 9.04 2.55 2.08
N ILE A 94 10.35 2.72 2.28
CA ILE A 94 11.26 3.15 1.20
C ILE A 94 11.23 2.14 0.05
N ILE A 95 11.34 0.83 0.35
CA ILE A 95 11.29 -0.23 -0.66
C ILE A 95 9.97 -0.19 -1.44
N ILE A 96 8.84 -0.08 -0.75
CA ILE A 96 7.51 -0.06 -1.38
C ILE A 96 7.37 1.18 -2.28
N LEU A 97 7.80 2.35 -1.83
CA LEU A 97 7.78 3.57 -2.64
C LEU A 97 8.65 3.45 -3.88
N VAL A 98 9.88 2.94 -3.74
CA VAL A 98 10.79 2.73 -4.89
C VAL A 98 10.17 1.78 -5.91
N ILE A 99 9.60 0.66 -5.46
CA ILE A 99 8.93 -0.30 -6.35
C ILE A 99 7.73 0.35 -7.05
N SER A 100 6.94 1.15 -6.33
CA SER A 100 5.78 1.86 -6.89
C SER A 100 6.20 2.83 -8.01
N ILE A 101 7.22 3.67 -7.75
CA ILE A 101 7.77 4.60 -8.73
C ILE A 101 8.33 3.85 -9.94
N MET A 102 9.13 2.80 -9.72
CA MET A 102 9.70 2.01 -10.81
C MET A 102 8.63 1.33 -11.67
N ARG A 103 7.54 0.86 -11.07
CA ARG A 103 6.41 0.27 -11.81
C ARG A 103 5.80 1.29 -12.78
N VAL A 104 5.54 2.51 -12.31
CA VAL A 104 4.99 3.58 -13.14
C VAL A 104 5.98 3.95 -14.25
N TYR A 105 7.26 4.12 -13.92
CA TYR A 105 8.30 4.44 -14.90
C TYR A 105 8.40 3.38 -16.00
N LEU A 106 8.45 2.09 -15.64
CA LEU A 106 8.51 0.98 -16.61
C LEU A 106 7.24 0.91 -17.48
N HIS A 107 6.07 1.19 -16.91
CA HIS A 107 4.81 1.19 -17.65
C HIS A 107 4.70 2.36 -18.65
N LEU A 108 5.30 3.50 -18.32
CA LEU A 108 5.32 4.70 -19.15
C LEU A 108 6.49 4.75 -20.15
N TYR A 109 7.53 3.94 -19.93
CA TYR A 109 8.71 3.87 -20.78
C TYR A 109 8.31 3.46 -22.22
N GLY A 110 8.43 4.40 -23.16
CA GLY A 110 8.06 4.22 -24.57
C GLY A 110 6.70 4.80 -25.00
N ARG A 111 5.89 5.40 -24.10
CA ARG A 111 4.58 5.99 -24.44
C ARG A 111 4.45 7.50 -24.24
N ILE A 112 5.30 8.15 -23.44
CA ILE A 112 5.14 9.57 -23.08
C ILE A 112 6.49 10.31 -23.21
N VAL A 113 6.44 11.58 -23.65
CA VAL A 113 7.57 12.51 -23.66
C VAL A 113 8.07 12.71 -22.21
N VAL A 114 9.37 12.53 -21.96
CA VAL A 114 10.01 12.57 -20.62
C VAL A 114 9.56 13.77 -19.77
N ASN A 115 9.38 14.94 -20.41
CA ASN A 115 8.95 16.19 -19.78
C ASN A 115 7.56 16.11 -19.10
N LEU A 116 6.62 15.33 -19.65
CA LEU A 116 5.26 15.21 -19.09
C LEU A 116 5.24 14.27 -17.86
N VAL A 117 6.11 13.26 -17.87
CA VAL A 117 6.24 12.30 -16.77
C VAL A 117 6.78 12.98 -15.52
N GLU A 118 7.73 13.91 -15.67
CA GLU A 118 8.26 14.71 -14.56
C GLU A 118 7.19 15.59 -13.90
N ILE A 119 6.34 16.25 -14.70
CA ILE A 119 5.24 17.08 -14.18
C ILE A 119 4.20 16.22 -13.44
N ILE A 120 3.85 15.05 -14.00
CA ILE A 120 2.92 14.10 -13.36
C ILE A 120 3.49 13.61 -12.03
N MET A 121 4.78 13.23 -11.99
CA MET A 121 5.47 12.78 -10.78
C MET A 121 5.54 13.89 -9.71
N LEU A 122 5.75 15.15 -10.12
CA LEU A 122 5.85 16.28 -9.20
C LEU A 122 4.50 16.65 -8.59
N ILE A 123 3.44 16.68 -9.40
CA ILE A 123 2.06 16.98 -8.96
C ILE A 123 1.49 15.86 -8.11
N SER A 124 1.92 14.62 -8.33
CA SER A 124 1.50 13.46 -7.56
C SER A 124 2.32 13.27 -6.27
N LEU A 125 3.45 13.95 -6.11
CA LEU A 125 4.31 13.83 -4.92
C LEU A 125 3.59 14.04 -3.56
N PRO A 126 2.64 14.99 -3.41
CA PRO A 126 1.91 15.17 -2.15
C PRO A 126 1.04 13.97 -1.75
N HIS A 127 0.37 13.30 -2.71
CA HIS A 127 -0.40 12.09 -2.37
C HIS A 127 0.54 10.95 -1.95
N GLY A 128 1.68 10.80 -2.63
CA GLY A 128 2.68 9.78 -2.31
C GLY A 128 3.29 9.93 -0.91
N ILE A 129 3.43 11.17 -0.40
CA ILE A 129 3.87 11.41 0.98
C ILE A 129 2.83 10.91 1.99
N VAL A 130 1.55 11.19 1.74
CA VAL A 130 0.45 10.74 2.62
C VAL A 130 0.37 9.22 2.63
N GLU A 131 0.47 8.59 1.47
CA GLU A 131 0.49 7.15 1.32
C GLU A 131 1.70 6.52 2.04
N ALA A 132 2.90 7.09 1.86
CA ALA A 132 4.12 6.67 2.54
C ALA A 132 3.96 6.64 4.06
N TYR A 133 3.35 7.69 4.62
CA TYR A 133 3.06 7.77 6.05
C TYR A 133 2.06 6.71 6.48
N GLY A 134 1.00 6.48 5.70
CA GLY A 134 0.03 5.41 5.93
C GLY A 134 0.68 4.01 5.97
N ILE A 135 1.55 3.72 4.99
CA ILE A 135 2.32 2.48 4.90
C ILE A 135 3.24 2.33 6.12
N TYR A 136 4.02 3.36 6.44
CA TYR A 136 4.92 3.34 7.60
C TYR A 136 4.15 3.05 8.89
N LYS A 137 3.02 3.73 9.10
CA LYS A 137 2.18 3.55 10.28
C LYS A 137 1.60 2.14 10.34
N ALA A 138 1.12 1.61 9.21
CA ALA A 138 0.60 0.26 9.11
C ALA A 138 1.66 -0.78 9.50
N ILE A 139 2.88 -0.67 8.96
CA ILE A 139 3.97 -1.61 9.26
C ILE A 139 4.43 -1.49 10.71
N ASN A 140 4.74 -0.28 11.17
CA ASN A 140 5.29 -0.04 12.49
C ASN A 140 4.34 -0.51 13.60
N VAL A 141 3.06 -0.15 13.50
CA VAL A 141 2.06 -0.52 14.52
C VAL A 141 1.79 -2.03 14.50
N THR A 142 1.80 -2.65 13.32
CA THR A 142 1.58 -4.10 13.19
C THR A 142 2.74 -4.89 13.76
N LEU A 143 3.99 -4.56 13.38
CA LEU A 143 5.17 -5.22 13.91
C LEU A 143 5.34 -5.00 15.42
N ALA A 144 5.00 -3.80 15.92
CA ALA A 144 4.98 -3.50 17.35
C ALA A 144 3.80 -4.15 18.11
N ARG A 145 2.93 -4.91 17.42
CA ARG A 145 1.73 -5.57 17.99
C ARG A 145 0.75 -4.61 18.70
N ASN A 146 0.70 -3.36 18.24
CA ASN A 146 -0.15 -2.30 18.80
C ASN A 146 -1.35 -1.97 17.89
N LEU A 147 -1.71 -2.87 16.97
CA LEU A 147 -2.83 -2.65 16.05
C LEU A 147 -4.16 -2.77 16.79
N THR A 148 -4.92 -1.66 16.82
CA THR A 148 -6.27 -1.60 17.37
C THR A 148 -7.26 -1.15 16.29
N ASN A 149 -8.56 -1.38 16.49
CA ASN A 149 -9.59 -0.95 15.54
C ASN A 149 -9.56 0.57 15.29
N LYS A 150 -9.20 1.37 16.31
CA LYS A 150 -9.04 2.83 16.18
C LYS A 150 -7.87 3.17 15.25
N VAL A 151 -6.71 2.54 15.47
CA VAL A 151 -5.53 2.77 14.62
C VAL A 151 -5.76 2.28 13.19
N LEU A 152 -6.48 1.16 13.02
CA LEU A 152 -6.86 0.67 11.70
C LEU A 152 -7.75 1.67 10.96
N ALA A 153 -8.76 2.23 11.64
CA ALA A 153 -9.61 3.27 11.07
C ALA A 153 -8.81 4.54 10.69
N GLU A 154 -7.84 4.94 11.53
CA GLU A 154 -6.94 6.05 11.20
C GLU A 154 -6.08 5.76 9.97
N ILE A 155 -5.55 4.54 9.83
CA ILE A 155 -4.80 4.12 8.65
C ILE A 155 -5.68 4.23 7.40
N TYR A 156 -6.89 3.68 7.44
CA TYR A 156 -7.81 3.75 6.31
C TYR A 156 -8.20 5.19 5.97
N LEU A 157 -8.38 6.06 6.96
CA LEU A 157 -8.65 7.47 6.72
C LEU A 157 -7.47 8.18 6.03
N ILE A 158 -6.22 7.84 6.37
CA ILE A 158 -5.03 8.35 5.68
C ILE A 158 -5.07 7.96 4.19
N PHE A 159 -5.40 6.71 3.87
CA PHE A 159 -5.51 6.26 2.48
C PHE A 159 -6.70 6.87 1.74
N LEU A 160 -7.81 7.17 2.43
CA LEU A 160 -8.92 7.93 1.85
C LEU A 160 -8.47 9.34 1.48
N LEU A 161 -7.74 10.01 2.36
CA LEU A 161 -7.18 11.34 2.10
C LEU A 161 -6.19 11.31 0.93
N ALA A 162 -5.34 10.28 0.86
CA ALA A 162 -4.44 10.07 -0.28
C ALA A 162 -5.22 9.92 -1.60
N ALA A 163 -6.30 9.12 -1.62
CA ALA A 163 -7.13 8.93 -2.82
C ALA A 163 -7.83 10.23 -3.27
N ILE A 164 -8.34 11.03 -2.32
CA ILE A 164 -8.93 12.34 -2.63
C ILE A 164 -7.89 13.29 -3.24
N LEU A 165 -6.68 13.32 -2.66
CA LEU A 165 -5.58 14.13 -3.18
C LEU A 165 -5.20 13.67 -4.59
N GLU A 166 -5.04 12.37 -4.82
CA GLU A 166 -4.64 11.82 -6.11
C GLU A 166 -5.63 12.20 -7.22
N VAL A 167 -6.93 11.98 -7.00
CA VAL A 167 -7.96 12.37 -7.98
C VAL A 167 -8.03 13.89 -8.15
N GLY A 168 -7.94 14.64 -7.05
CA GLY A 168 -7.94 16.11 -7.09
C GLY A 168 -6.81 16.66 -7.95
N PHE A 169 -5.58 16.17 -7.74
CA PHE A 169 -4.43 16.56 -8.53
C PHE A 169 -4.55 16.16 -10.00
N LEU A 170 -5.06 14.96 -10.28
CA LEU A 170 -5.30 14.51 -11.66
C LEU A 170 -6.35 15.36 -12.37
N GLN A 171 -7.40 15.82 -11.68
CA GLN A 171 -8.39 16.73 -12.26
C GLN A 171 -7.80 18.12 -12.56
N VAL A 172 -6.98 18.66 -11.65
CA VAL A 172 -6.27 19.93 -11.88
C VAL A 172 -5.33 19.81 -13.09
N LEU A 173 -4.61 18.69 -13.21
CA LEU A 173 -3.73 18.43 -14.35
C LEU A 173 -4.52 18.36 -15.66
N LYS A 174 -5.65 17.65 -15.68
CA LYS A 174 -6.54 17.59 -16.86
C LYS A 174 -7.04 18.98 -17.27
N PHE A 175 -7.40 19.82 -16.30
CA PHE A 175 -7.83 21.19 -16.57
C PHE A 175 -6.71 22.06 -17.15
N TYR A 176 -5.47 21.90 -16.67
CA TYR A 176 -4.33 22.69 -17.15
C TYR A 176 -3.78 22.21 -18.51
N ALA A 177 -3.95 20.93 -18.84
CA ALA A 177 -3.48 20.33 -20.09
C ALA A 177 -4.52 20.37 -21.23
N ALA A 178 -5.75 20.83 -20.96
CA ALA A 178 -6.82 21.04 -21.95
C ALA A 178 -6.77 22.47 -22.52
#